data_AF-J5VGX7-F1
#
_entry.id   AF-J5VGX7-F1
#
_cell.length_a   1.000
_cell.length_b   1.000
_cell.length_c   1.000
_cell.angle_alpha   90.00
_cell.angle_beta   90.00
_cell.angle_gamma   90.00
#
_symmetry.space_group_name_H-M   'P 1'
#
loop_
_entity.id
_entity.type
_entity.pdbx_description
1 polymer ?
#
loop_
_entity_poly.entity_id
_entity_poly.type
_entity_poly.pdbx_seq_one_letter_code
_entity_poly.pdbx_strand_id
1 'polypeptide(L)' 'MGKVLNLHFTDGELKALEAISPLYAAGLSSATLKNLIYDRLEDEYDMEIIREYEKDLKNGTLETTPFSEVLEGLKSV' A
#
# COMPACT_ATOMS: atom_id res chain seq x y z
N MET A 1 11.16 21.60 12.88
CA MET A 1 10.75 22.18 11.58
C MET A 1 10.43 21.02 10.65
N GLY A 2 9.26 21.04 9.98
CA GLY A 2 8.90 20.01 9.00
C GLY A 2 9.64 20.22 7.67
N LYS A 3 9.87 19.14 6.91
CA LYS A 3 10.38 19.24 5.53
C LYS A 3 9.26 19.72 4.61
N VAL A 4 9.56 20.64 3.70
CA VAL A 4 8.62 21.13 2.68
C VAL A 4 8.84 20.35 1.40
N LEU A 5 7.77 19.81 0.85
CA LEU A 5 7.74 19.15 -0.45
C LEU A 5 6.88 19.99 -1.40
N ASN A 6 7.46 20.41 -2.53
CA ASN A 6 6.72 21.10 -3.59
C ASN A 6 6.41 20.08 -4.69
N LEU A 7 5.12 19.93 -5.01
CA LEU A 7 4.64 19.04 -6.06
C LEU A 7 4.14 19.91 -7.23
N HIS A 8 4.49 19.52 -8.45
CA HIS A 8 3.99 20.16 -9.66
C HIS A 8 3.07 19.18 -10.37
N PHE A 9 1.89 19.66 -10.75
CA PHE A 9 0.89 18.88 -11.48
C PHE A 9 0.62 19.57 -12.80
N THR A 10 0.48 18.78 -13.85
CA THR A 10 -0.12 19.23 -15.11
C THR A 10 -1.62 19.49 -14.93
N ASP A 11 -2.21 20.24 -15.84
CA ASP A 11 -3.67 20.51 -15.83
C ASP A 11 -4.50 19.21 -15.88
N GLY A 12 -3.99 18.17 -16.55
CA GLY A 12 -4.64 16.87 -16.63
C GLY A 12 -4.62 16.10 -15.31
N GLU A 13 -3.47 16.08 -14.64
CA GLU A 13 -3.32 15.44 -13.32
C GLU A 13 -4.15 16.16 -12.26
N LEU A 14 -4.18 17.49 -12.31
CA LEU A 14 -4.99 18.28 -11.38
C LEU A 14 -6.49 17.98 -11.56
N LYS A 15 -6.97 17.92 -12.80
CA LYS A 15 -8.38 17.55 -13.08
C LYS A 15 -8.71 16.13 -12.60
N ALA A 16 -7.80 15.19 -12.74
CA ALA A 16 -8.00 13.83 -12.25
C ALA A 16 -8.08 13.81 -10.71
N LEU A 17 -7.20 14.55 -10.03
CA LEU A 17 -7.24 14.73 -8.58
C LEU A 17 -8.54 15.41 -8.11
N GLU A 18 -8.97 16.47 -8.80
CA GLU A 18 -10.23 17.16 -8.49
C GLU A 18 -11.44 16.24 -8.67
N ALA A 19 -11.44 15.36 -9.67
CA ALA A 19 -12.52 14.40 -9.90
C ALA A 19 -12.67 13.37 -8.77
N ILE A 20 -11.57 12.97 -8.13
CA ILE A 20 -11.60 12.04 -6.99
C ILE A 20 -11.77 12.76 -5.64
N SER A 21 -11.55 14.08 -5.60
CA SER A 21 -11.64 14.88 -4.37
C SER A 21 -12.96 14.74 -3.58
N PRO A 22 -14.15 14.54 -4.20
CA PRO A 22 -15.39 14.33 -3.45
C PRO A 22 -15.44 13.02 -2.66
N LEU A 23 -14.58 12.05 -3.01
CA LEU A 23 -14.48 10.77 -2.28
C LEU A 23 -13.77 10.95 -0.92
N TYR A 24 -13.10 12.08 -0.71
CA TYR A 24 -12.37 12.39 0.51
C TYR A 24 -13.06 13.53 1.26
N ALA A 25 -13.38 13.32 2.54
CA ALA A 25 -14.08 14.30 3.36
C ALA A 25 -13.37 15.67 3.46
N ALA A 26 -12.05 15.71 3.22
CA ALA A 26 -11.23 16.92 3.27
C ALA A 26 -10.83 17.46 1.88
N GLY A 27 -11.38 16.93 0.78
CA GLY A 27 -10.97 17.30 -0.59
C GLY A 27 -9.48 17.07 -0.83
N LEU A 28 -8.83 17.90 -1.66
CA LEU A 28 -7.39 17.85 -1.96
C LEU A 28 -6.53 18.56 -0.90
N SER A 29 -6.80 18.30 0.38
CA SER A 29 -5.95 18.79 1.46
C SER A 29 -4.54 18.18 1.39
N SER A 30 -3.57 18.82 2.04
CA SER A 30 -2.21 18.27 2.17
C SER A 30 -2.18 16.93 2.91
N ALA A 31 -3.15 16.67 3.80
CA ALA A 31 -3.31 15.38 4.46
C ALA A 31 -3.79 14.30 3.47
N THR A 32 -4.78 14.62 2.64
CA THR A 32 -5.29 13.71 1.60
C THR A 32 -4.19 13.33 0.62
N LEU A 33 -3.41 14.31 0.14
CA LEU A 33 -2.29 14.05 -0.78
C LEU A 33 -1.20 13.19 -0.15
N LYS A 34 -0.91 13.39 1.14
CA LYS A 34 0.04 12.53 1.86
C LYS A 34 -0.46 11.10 1.98
N ASN A 35 -1.73 10.92 2.33
CA ASN A 35 -2.32 9.59 2.45
C ASN A 35 -2.28 8.88 1.10
N LEU A 36 -2.70 9.54 0.01
CA LEU A 36 -2.60 8.97 -1.34
C LEU A 36 -1.19 8.52 -1.72
N ILE A 37 -0.15 9.27 -1.33
CA ILE A 37 1.24 8.88 -1.55
C ILE A 37 1.60 7.66 -0.71
N TYR A 38 1.20 7.62 0.56
CA TYR A 38 1.47 6.47 1.44
C TYR A 38 0.73 5.21 0.98
N ASP A 39 -0.56 5.32 0.65
CA ASP A 39 -1.38 4.22 0.14
C ASP A 39 -0.69 3.61 -1.10
N ARG A 40 -0.19 4.45 -2.01
CA ARG A 40 0.52 3.97 -3.20
C ARG A 40 1.84 3.27 -2.87
N LEU A 41 2.59 3.77 -1.89
CA LEU A 41 3.84 3.15 -1.45
C LEU A 41 3.59 1.81 -0.76
N GLU A 42 2.53 1.72 0.05
CA GLU A 42 2.08 0.49 0.69
C GLU A 42 1.66 -0.54 -0.38
N ASP A 43 0.84 -0.15 -1.35
CA ASP A 43 0.45 -1.02 -2.47
C ASP A 43 1.66 -1.57 -3.23
N GLU A 44 2.66 -0.71 -3.50
CA GLU A 44 3.88 -1.14 -4.20
C GLU A 44 4.67 -2.16 -3.39
N TYR A 45 4.78 -1.95 -2.08
CA TYR A 45 5.44 -2.89 -1.17
C TYR A 45 4.69 -4.22 -1.05
N ASP A 46 3.36 -4.18 -0.88
CA ASP A 46 2.52 -5.38 -0.82
C ASP A 46 2.64 -6.19 -2.12
N MET A 47 2.69 -5.51 -3.27
CA MET A 47 2.90 -6.17 -4.56
C MET A 47 4.29 -6.81 -4.69
N GLU A 48 5.33 -6.26 -4.06
CA GLU A 48 6.64 -6.92 -4.00
C GLU A 48 6.58 -8.21 -3.20
N ILE A 49 5.94 -8.20 -2.03
CA ILE A 49 5.74 -9.39 -1.20
C ILE A 49 4.99 -10.49 -1.97
N ILE A 50 3.92 -10.13 -2.67
CA ILE A 50 3.14 -11.08 -3.48
C ILE A 50 4.01 -11.69 -4.58
N ARG A 51 4.82 -10.88 -5.26
CA ARG A 51 5.72 -11.38 -6.32
C ARG A 51 6.77 -12.35 -5.78
N GLU A 52 7.32 -12.08 -4.60
CA GLU A 52 8.25 -12.99 -3.94
C GLU A 52 7.57 -14.31 -3.58
N TYR A 53 6.38 -14.25 -2.96
CA TYR A 53 5.56 -15.42 -2.68
C TYR A 53 5.27 -16.26 -3.93
N GLU A 54 4.81 -15.63 -5.02
CA GLU A 54 4.51 -16.31 -6.28
C GLU A 54 5.75 -16.96 -6.91
N LYS A 55 6.89 -16.29 -6.81
CA LYS A 55 8.18 -16.81 -7.28
C LYS A 55 8.60 -18.04 -6.50
N ASP A 56 8.50 -18.02 -5.18
CA ASP A 56 8.88 -19.15 -4.33
C ASP A 56 7.92 -20.33 -4.49
N LEU A 57 6.62 -20.04 -4.66
CA LEU A 57 5.62 -21.05 -5.00
C LEU A 57 5.96 -21.75 -6.33
N LYS A 58 6.29 -20.96 -7.37
CA LYS A 58 6.65 -21.49 -8.70
C LYS A 58 7.95 -22.30 -8.67
N ASN A 59 8.92 -21.89 -7.86
CA ASN A 59 10.20 -22.58 -7.73
C ASN A 59 10.14 -23.80 -6.78
N GLY A 60 9.02 -24.00 -6.09
CA GLY A 60 8.87 -25.05 -5.08
C GLY A 60 9.71 -24.82 -3.83
N THR A 61 10.13 -23.58 -3.58
CA THR A 61 10.95 -23.16 -2.43
C THR A 61 10.13 -22.51 -1.33
N LEU A 62 8.82 -22.36 -1.53
CA LEU A 62 7.92 -21.78 -0.54
C LEU A 62 7.88 -22.64 0.73
N GLU A 63 8.33 -22.06 1.84
CA GLU A 63 8.17 -22.66 3.17
C GLU A 63 6.71 -22.59 3.59
N THR A 64 6.16 -23.72 4.03
CA THR A 64 4.77 -23.80 4.50
C THR A 64 4.73 -24.48 5.86
N THR A 65 3.82 -24.02 6.71
CA THR A 65 3.57 -24.63 8.03
C THR A 65 2.21 -25.33 8.01
N PRO A 66 2.11 -26.58 8.49
CA PRO A 66 0.82 -27.25 8.63
C PRO A 66 -0.15 -26.46 9.50
N PHE A 67 -1.42 -26.43 9.12
CA PHE A 67 -2.46 -25.66 9.84
C PHE A 67 -2.57 -26.04 11.33
N SER A 68 -2.37 -27.32 11.67
CA SER A 68 -2.38 -27.79 13.06
C SER A 68 -1.33 -27.11 13.93
N GLU A 69 -0.12 -26.91 13.39
CA GLU A 69 0.99 -26.28 14.12
C GLU A 69 0.74 -24.79 14.32
N VAL A 70 0.18 -24.11 13.31
CA VAL A 70 -0.25 -22.70 13.42
C VAL A 70 -1.30 -22.55 14.54
N LEU A 71 -2.25 -23.47 14.62
CA LEU A 71 -3.33 -23.43 15.60
C LEU A 71 -2.85 -23.70 17.04
N GLU A 72 -1.81 -24.52 17.22
CA GLU A 72 -1.15 -24.69 18.52
C GLU A 72 -0.40 -23.42 18.94
N GLY A 73 0.32 -22.78 18.02
CA GLY A 73 1.04 -21.54 18.28
C GLY A 73 0.12 -20.35 18.62
N LEU A 74 -1.09 -20.30 18.10
CA LEU A 74 -2.06 -19.23 18.43
C LEU A 74 -2.74 -19.44 19.79
N LYS A 75 -2.78 -20.66 20.32
CA LYS A 75 -3.36 -20.95 21.65
C LYS A 75 -2.42 -20.62 22.81
N SER A 76 -1.14 -20.41 22.53
CA SER A 76 -0.10 -20.10 23.51
C SER A 76 0.19 -18.61 23.67
N VAL A 77 -0.56 -17.74 22.95
CA VAL A 77 -0.52 -16.27 23.02
C VAL A 77 -1.73 -15.77 23.80
#